data_AF-A0A1Q7N905-F1
#
_entry.id   AF-A0A1Q7N905-F1
#
_cell.length_a   1.000
_cell.length_b   1.000
_cell.length_c   1.000
_cell.angle_alpha   90.00
_cell.angle_beta   90.00
_cell.angle_gamma   90.00
#
_symmetry.space_group_name_H-M   'P 1'
#
loop_
_entity.id
_entity.type
_entity.pdbx_description
1 polymer ?
#
loop_
_entity_poly.entity_id
_entity_poly.type
_entity_poly.pdbx_seq_one_letter_code
_entity_poly.pdbx_strand_id
1 'polypeptide(L)'
;MFALVAVTLIPTAVAGQSLDGIWRSQGYGFVFDVHGDEWKALEVTSTTCVAGFTATRSGGPAADREATFTIGGRRPIYIRRGGSNDHKVLHFDGAASDVRIDRLSRMPAVCDRLTANTPANNFEVFARTWAEHYISFDLKHVDWEKILAVTRQKVNAETSPSALFDMLAGMIQPFGDAHTSISAPAINKVFRGFRPDSVRAQGSALEVTDRAYGGRER
;
A
#
# COMPACT_ATOMS: atom_id res chain seq x y z
N MET A 1 -47.29 -45.09 -27.24
CA MET A 1 -47.14 -44.21 -26.07
C MET A 1 -45.65 -43.89 -25.95
N PHE A 2 -45.21 -42.73 -26.43
CA PHE A 2 -43.79 -42.34 -26.42
C PHE A 2 -43.53 -41.46 -25.20
N ALA A 3 -42.63 -41.89 -24.32
CA ALA A 3 -42.17 -41.10 -23.19
C ALA A 3 -40.95 -40.28 -23.62
N LEU A 4 -41.09 -38.95 -23.63
CA LEU A 4 -39.98 -38.03 -23.80
C LEU A 4 -39.24 -37.90 -22.46
N VAL A 5 -38.00 -38.38 -22.40
CA VAL A 5 -37.11 -38.12 -21.26
C VAL A 5 -36.36 -36.83 -21.55
N ALA A 6 -36.75 -35.75 -20.88
CA ALA A 6 -36.01 -34.50 -20.91
C ALA A 6 -34.79 -34.63 -19.97
N VAL A 7 -33.60 -34.71 -20.55
CA VAL A 7 -32.34 -34.63 -19.79
C VAL A 7 -32.03 -33.15 -19.59
N THR A 8 -32.29 -32.64 -18.39
CA THR A 8 -31.84 -31.31 -17.98
C THR A 8 -30.36 -31.39 -17.61
N LEU A 9 -29.49 -30.89 -18.49
CA LEU A 9 -28.10 -30.59 -18.13
C LEU A 9 -28.11 -29.44 -17.12
N ILE A 10 -27.91 -29.76 -15.85
CA ILE A 10 -27.65 -28.74 -14.82
C ILE A 10 -26.26 -28.17 -15.15
N PRO A 11 -26.13 -26.88 -15.50
CA PRO A 11 -24.83 -26.28 -15.64
C PRO A 11 -24.14 -26.35 -14.28
N THR A 12 -23.11 -27.18 -14.15
CA THR A 12 -22.20 -27.09 -13.02
C THR A 12 -21.60 -25.70 -13.06
N ALA A 13 -22.00 -24.85 -12.11
CA ALA A 13 -21.30 -23.60 -11.87
C ALA A 13 -19.83 -23.96 -11.73
N VAL A 14 -18.99 -23.48 -12.65
CA VAL A 14 -17.55 -23.56 -12.48
C VAL A 14 -17.28 -22.79 -11.19
N ALA A 15 -17.04 -23.53 -10.09
CA ALA A 15 -16.61 -22.93 -8.86
C ALA A 15 -15.40 -22.07 -9.23
N GLY A 16 -15.50 -20.75 -9.01
CA GLY A 16 -14.38 -19.85 -9.24
C GLY A 16 -13.16 -20.44 -8.53
N GLN A 17 -12.02 -20.50 -9.22
CA GLN A 17 -10.80 -21.01 -8.63
C GLN A 17 -10.51 -20.23 -7.34
N SER A 18 -10.06 -20.92 -6.29
CA SER A 18 -9.88 -20.31 -4.98
C SER A 18 -9.02 -19.04 -5.06
N LEU A 19 -9.41 -18.02 -4.28
CA LEU A 19 -8.59 -16.84 -4.06
C LEU A 19 -7.34 -17.15 -3.22
N ASP A 20 -7.27 -18.35 -2.63
CA ASP A 20 -6.12 -18.77 -1.83
C ASP A 20 -4.82 -18.68 -2.61
N GLY A 21 -3.79 -18.12 -1.98
CA GLY A 21 -2.44 -18.00 -2.53
C GLY A 21 -1.86 -16.60 -2.38
N ILE A 22 -0.71 -16.42 -3.03
CA ILE A 22 0.05 -15.18 -2.97
C ILE A 22 -0.30 -14.30 -4.16
N TRP A 23 -0.55 -13.02 -3.91
CA TRP A 23 -0.92 -12.03 -4.93
C TRP A 23 -0.04 -10.80 -4.83
N ARG A 24 0.38 -10.23 -5.94
CA ARG A 24 1.17 -9.01 -6.00
C ARG A 24 0.37 -7.87 -6.61
N SER A 25 0.40 -6.69 -6.00
CA SER A 25 -0.15 -5.50 -6.63
C SER A 25 0.77 -4.93 -7.69
N GLN A 26 0.19 -4.41 -8.76
CA GLN A 26 0.93 -3.74 -9.82
C GLN A 26 1.08 -2.26 -9.52
N GLY A 27 2.29 -1.83 -9.16
CA GLY A 27 2.65 -0.42 -8.94
C GLY A 27 2.37 0.13 -7.54
N TYR A 28 1.89 -0.69 -6.60
CA TYR A 28 1.51 -0.25 -5.24
C TYR A 28 2.36 -0.87 -4.12
N GLY A 29 3.37 -1.67 -4.44
CA GLY A 29 4.30 -2.21 -3.42
C GLY A 29 3.67 -3.19 -2.43
N PHE A 30 2.58 -3.87 -2.80
CA PHE A 30 1.94 -4.84 -1.92
C PHE A 30 2.11 -6.28 -2.42
N VAL A 31 2.26 -7.18 -1.46
CA VAL A 31 2.02 -8.61 -1.62
C VAL A 31 0.95 -9.04 -0.62
N PHE A 32 0.03 -9.89 -1.05
CA PHE A 32 -1.08 -10.38 -0.24
C PHE A 32 -0.97 -11.89 -0.13
N ASP A 33 -1.08 -12.37 1.10
CA ASP A 33 -1.24 -13.78 1.42
C ASP A 33 -2.70 -14.01 1.80
N VAL A 34 -3.44 -14.73 0.96
CA VAL A 34 -4.86 -15.00 1.12
C VAL A 34 -5.05 -16.48 1.39
N HIS A 35 -5.73 -16.82 2.48
CA HIS A 35 -6.05 -18.18 2.86
C HIS A 35 -7.45 -18.25 3.49
N GLY A 36 -8.39 -18.84 2.77
CA GLY A 36 -9.80 -18.91 3.12
C GLY A 36 -10.41 -17.52 3.27
N ASP A 37 -10.69 -17.16 4.52
CA ASP A 37 -11.27 -15.87 4.89
C ASP A 37 -10.24 -14.89 5.42
N GLU A 38 -8.99 -15.31 5.59
CA GLU A 38 -7.89 -14.48 6.06
C GLU A 38 -7.14 -13.85 4.88
N TRP A 39 -6.82 -12.57 5.05
CA TRP A 39 -5.96 -11.80 4.17
C TRP A 39 -4.88 -11.12 5.01
N LYS A 40 -3.62 -11.33 4.65
CA LYS A 40 -2.47 -10.61 5.22
C LYS A 40 -1.77 -9.83 4.12
N ALA A 41 -1.69 -8.51 4.26
CA ALA A 41 -0.90 -7.68 3.37
C ALA A 41 0.53 -7.53 3.90
N LEU A 42 1.48 -7.49 2.98
CA LEU A 42 2.87 -7.11 3.19
C LEU A 42 3.18 -5.94 2.27
N GLU A 43 3.93 -4.97 2.78
CA GLU A 43 4.51 -3.89 1.98
C GLU A 43 5.93 -4.31 1.59
N VAL A 44 6.21 -4.33 0.30
CA VAL A 44 7.38 -4.99 -0.29
C VAL A 44 8.07 -4.04 -1.25
N THR A 45 9.37 -3.87 -1.05
CA THR A 45 10.28 -3.21 -1.99
C THR A 45 11.28 -4.23 -2.54
N SER A 46 12.23 -3.79 -3.36
CA SER A 46 13.34 -4.65 -3.80
C SER A 46 14.20 -5.20 -2.66
N THR A 47 14.26 -4.52 -1.50
CA THR A 47 15.16 -4.88 -0.39
C THR A 47 14.50 -4.94 0.98
N THR A 48 13.22 -4.57 1.11
CA THR A 48 12.51 -4.55 2.39
C THR A 48 11.16 -5.25 2.31
N CYS A 49 10.72 -5.83 3.43
CA CYS A 49 9.38 -6.40 3.57
C CYS A 49 8.86 -6.16 4.99
N VAL A 50 7.71 -5.50 5.12
CA VAL A 50 7.05 -5.25 6.42
C VAL A 50 5.60 -5.72 6.38
N ALA A 51 5.05 -6.02 7.57
CA ALA A 51 3.64 -6.33 7.70
C ALA A 51 2.81 -5.07 7.38
N GLY A 52 1.80 -5.24 6.53
CA GLY A 52 0.79 -4.23 6.24
C GLY A 52 -0.49 -4.48 7.04
N PHE A 53 -1.64 -4.22 6.41
CA PHE A 53 -2.94 -4.48 7.02
C PHE A 53 -3.34 -5.96 6.96
N THR A 54 -4.28 -6.36 7.82
CA THR A 54 -5.05 -7.59 7.65
C THR A 54 -6.48 -7.27 7.25
N ALA A 55 -7.11 -8.21 6.55
CA ALA A 55 -8.52 -8.14 6.24
C ALA A 55 -9.18 -9.52 6.43
N THR A 56 -10.48 -9.51 6.65
CA THR A 56 -11.27 -10.74 6.79
C THR A 56 -12.41 -10.72 5.79
N ARG A 57 -12.72 -11.88 5.19
CA ARG A 57 -13.85 -11.99 4.28
C ARG A 57 -15.15 -11.64 4.99
N SER A 58 -15.95 -10.81 4.35
CA SER A 58 -17.25 -10.35 4.87
C SER A 58 -18.39 -10.51 3.86
N GLY A 59 -18.08 -10.89 2.63
CA GLY A 59 -19.07 -11.16 1.59
C GLY A 59 -18.56 -12.13 0.54
N GLY A 60 -19.48 -12.94 0.02
CA GLY A 60 -19.23 -13.85 -1.10
C GLY A 60 -19.38 -13.19 -2.47
N PRO A 61 -19.40 -14.00 -3.54
CA PRO A 61 -19.57 -13.52 -4.91
C PRO A 61 -20.88 -12.74 -5.10
N ALA A 62 -20.80 -11.67 -5.88
CA ALA A 62 -21.93 -10.90 -6.38
C ALA A 62 -21.74 -10.63 -7.88
N ALA A 63 -22.69 -9.92 -8.52
CA ALA A 63 -22.64 -9.68 -9.96
C ALA A 63 -21.35 -8.95 -10.41
N ASP A 64 -20.82 -8.06 -9.58
CA ASP A 64 -19.66 -7.20 -9.88
C ASP A 64 -18.35 -7.63 -9.19
N ARG A 65 -18.37 -8.67 -8.36
CA ARG A 65 -17.23 -9.08 -7.52
C ARG A 65 -17.24 -10.56 -7.17
N GLU A 66 -16.05 -11.13 -6.99
CA GLU A 66 -15.85 -12.49 -6.50
C GLU A 66 -15.87 -12.56 -4.96
N ALA A 67 -15.43 -11.49 -4.29
CA ALA A 67 -15.35 -11.45 -2.83
C ALA A 67 -15.36 -10.03 -2.29
N THR A 68 -15.80 -9.91 -1.04
CA THR A 68 -15.61 -8.71 -0.22
C THR A 68 -14.80 -9.07 1.02
N PHE A 69 -13.77 -8.28 1.29
CA PHE A 69 -13.00 -8.30 2.54
C PHE A 69 -13.18 -6.98 3.27
N THR A 70 -12.92 -6.95 4.57
CA THR A 70 -12.97 -5.73 5.37
C THR A 70 -11.70 -5.58 6.20
N ILE A 71 -11.02 -4.44 6.07
CA ILE A 71 -9.91 -4.07 6.96
C ILE A 71 -10.52 -3.59 8.28
N GLY A 72 -10.12 -4.23 9.40
CA GLY A 72 -10.58 -3.89 10.74
C GLY A 72 -12.10 -3.86 10.89
N GLY A 73 -12.83 -4.65 10.08
CA GLY A 73 -14.29 -4.72 10.07
C GLY A 73 -15.01 -3.49 9.50
N ARG A 74 -14.30 -2.48 8.98
CA ARG A 74 -14.90 -1.17 8.65
C ARG A 74 -14.68 -0.70 7.23
N ARG A 75 -13.55 -1.04 6.61
CA ARG A 75 -13.17 -0.54 5.28
C ARG A 75 -13.25 -1.67 4.25
N PRO A 76 -14.30 -1.71 3.41
CA PRO A 76 -14.45 -2.76 2.43
C PRO A 76 -13.35 -2.72 1.35
N ILE A 77 -12.98 -3.90 0.89
CA ILE A 77 -12.17 -4.17 -0.29
C ILE A 77 -12.96 -5.15 -1.14
N TYR A 78 -13.15 -4.83 -2.42
CA TYR A 78 -13.82 -5.71 -3.36
C TYR A 78 -12.78 -6.34 -4.29
N ILE A 79 -12.87 -7.67 -4.44
CA ILE A 79 -12.08 -8.43 -5.42
C ILE A 79 -12.98 -8.75 -6.59
N ARG A 80 -12.62 -8.25 -7.77
CA ARG A 80 -13.33 -8.44 -9.02
C ARG A 80 -12.55 -9.38 -9.93
N ARG A 81 -13.29 -10.01 -10.86
CA ARG A 81 -12.72 -10.82 -11.94
C ARG A 81 -11.74 -9.99 -12.75
N GLY A 82 -10.56 -10.54 -13.03
CA GLY A 82 -9.63 -10.00 -14.02
C GLY A 82 -9.70 -10.78 -15.33
N GLY A 83 -8.65 -10.66 -16.15
CA GLY A 83 -8.56 -11.35 -17.45
C GLY A 83 -8.36 -12.86 -17.35
N SER A 84 -7.99 -13.40 -16.18
CA SER A 84 -7.80 -14.83 -15.94
C SER A 84 -8.01 -15.18 -14.46
N ASN A 85 -7.81 -16.44 -14.07
CA ASN A 85 -7.82 -16.82 -12.67
C ASN A 85 -6.62 -16.29 -11.87
N ASP A 86 -5.53 -15.92 -12.55
CA ASP A 86 -4.30 -15.41 -11.94
C ASP A 86 -4.17 -13.89 -12.04
N HIS A 87 -5.17 -13.24 -12.64
CA HIS A 87 -5.28 -11.79 -12.70
C HIS A 87 -6.59 -11.37 -12.04
N LYS A 88 -6.53 -10.44 -11.10
CA LYS A 88 -7.71 -9.89 -10.41
C LYS A 88 -7.62 -8.38 -10.34
N VAL A 89 -8.74 -7.77 -10.01
CA VAL A 89 -8.85 -6.33 -9.82
C VAL A 89 -9.35 -6.07 -8.41
N LEU A 90 -8.59 -5.31 -7.64
CA LEU A 90 -8.88 -4.92 -6.27
C LEU A 90 -9.39 -3.48 -6.27
N HIS A 91 -10.57 -3.26 -5.68
CA HIS A 91 -11.10 -1.92 -5.44
C HIS A 91 -11.20 -1.65 -3.94
N PHE A 92 -10.49 -0.63 -3.46
CA PHE A 92 -10.70 -0.11 -2.12
C PHE A 92 -11.92 0.81 -2.14
N ASP A 93 -12.85 0.62 -1.20
CA ASP A 93 -14.03 1.46 -1.12
C ASP A 93 -13.65 2.96 -1.01
N GLY A 94 -14.22 3.78 -1.90
CA GLY A 94 -13.92 5.20 -2.01
C GLY A 94 -12.62 5.56 -2.76
N ALA A 95 -11.88 4.58 -3.31
CA ALA A 95 -10.72 4.86 -4.13
C ALA A 95 -11.11 5.35 -5.53
N ALA A 96 -10.32 6.30 -6.06
CA ALA A 96 -10.52 6.85 -7.40
C ALA A 96 -10.13 5.86 -8.52
N SER A 97 -9.44 4.78 -8.20
CA SER A 97 -8.92 3.82 -9.19
C SER A 97 -8.82 2.42 -8.62
N ASP A 98 -8.84 1.45 -9.51
CA ASP A 98 -8.66 0.04 -9.21
C ASP A 98 -7.18 -0.34 -9.22
N VAL A 99 -6.82 -1.34 -8.42
CA VAL A 99 -5.47 -1.93 -8.36
C VAL A 99 -5.51 -3.29 -9.05
N ARG A 100 -4.64 -3.51 -10.05
CA ARG A 100 -4.45 -4.85 -10.62
C ARG A 100 -3.59 -5.68 -9.68
N ILE A 101 -3.97 -6.94 -9.49
CA ILE A 101 -3.20 -7.89 -8.70
C ILE A 101 -2.99 -9.19 -9.49
N ASP A 102 -1.78 -9.74 -9.39
CA ASP A 102 -1.37 -10.93 -10.12
C ASP A 102 -0.91 -12.02 -9.16
N ARG A 103 -1.29 -13.26 -9.43
CA ARG A 103 -0.89 -14.41 -8.61
C ARG A 103 0.61 -14.65 -8.75
N LEU A 104 1.27 -14.88 -7.61
CA LEU A 104 2.65 -15.38 -7.54
C LEU A 104 2.65 -16.87 -7.22
N SER A 105 3.63 -17.60 -7.75
CA SER A 105 3.86 -19.00 -7.42
C SER A 105 4.35 -19.21 -5.99
N ARG A 106 4.96 -18.18 -5.38
CA ARG A 106 5.44 -18.16 -4.00
C ARG A 106 5.64 -16.73 -3.49
N MET A 107 5.80 -16.61 -2.18
CA MET A 107 6.19 -15.35 -1.53
C MET A 107 7.55 -14.86 -2.07
N PRO A 108 7.75 -13.54 -2.27
CA PRO A 108 9.08 -13.01 -2.59
C PRO A 108 10.07 -13.29 -1.45
N ALA A 109 11.30 -13.68 -1.80
CA ALA A 109 12.33 -14.06 -0.84
C ALA A 109 12.68 -12.94 0.17
N VAL A 110 12.52 -11.66 -0.22
CA VAL A 110 12.69 -10.52 0.69
C VAL A 110 11.73 -10.57 1.89
N CYS A 111 10.62 -11.31 1.78
CA CYS A 111 9.64 -11.53 2.83
C CYS A 111 9.85 -12.82 3.63
N ASP A 112 10.91 -13.60 3.35
CA ASP A 112 11.28 -14.76 4.19
C ASP A 112 11.57 -14.32 5.64
N ARG A 113 12.00 -13.07 5.81
CA ARG A 113 12.15 -12.41 7.09
C ARG A 113 11.71 -10.96 6.98
N LEU A 114 10.80 -10.55 7.86
CA LEU A 114 10.38 -9.15 7.93
C LEU A 114 11.56 -8.24 8.33
N THR A 115 11.59 -7.07 7.71
CA THR A 115 12.50 -5.98 8.05
C THR A 115 12.34 -5.64 9.54
N ALA A 116 13.45 -5.65 10.28
CA ALA A 116 13.40 -5.40 11.72
C ALA A 116 13.03 -3.94 12.02
N ASN A 117 12.20 -3.73 13.05
CA ASN A 117 11.74 -2.40 13.46
C ASN A 117 12.84 -1.63 14.21
N THR A 118 13.78 -1.05 13.47
CA THR A 118 14.84 -0.15 13.97
C THR A 118 14.76 1.18 13.24
N PRO A 119 15.31 2.28 13.80
CA PRO A 119 15.26 3.57 13.13
C PRO A 119 15.87 3.57 11.72
N ALA A 120 17.03 2.94 11.56
CA ALA A 120 17.71 2.80 10.26
C ALA A 120 16.90 1.99 9.25
N ASN A 121 16.29 0.89 9.70
CA ASN A 121 15.48 0.06 8.81
C ASN A 121 14.16 0.71 8.42
N ASN A 122 13.49 1.40 9.36
CA ASN A 122 12.26 2.14 9.04
C ASN A 122 12.53 3.28 8.06
N PHE A 123 13.69 3.95 8.20
CA PHE A 123 14.17 4.90 7.19
C PHE A 123 14.38 4.22 5.83
N GLU A 124 15.02 3.05 5.78
CA GLU A 124 15.24 2.33 4.52
C GLU A 124 13.93 1.86 3.87
N VAL A 125 12.96 1.37 4.66
CA VAL A 125 11.62 1.05 4.15
C VAL A 125 11.00 2.27 3.48
N PHE A 126 10.97 3.41 4.18
CA PHE A 126 10.43 4.65 3.62
C PHE A 126 11.19 5.07 2.36
N ALA A 127 12.51 5.12 2.41
CA ALA A 127 13.37 5.53 1.31
C ALA A 127 13.09 4.72 0.03
N ARG A 128 12.99 3.39 0.17
CA ARG A 128 12.76 2.46 -0.94
C ARG A 128 11.33 2.51 -1.45
N THR A 129 10.34 2.54 -0.57
CA THR A 129 8.93 2.67 -0.97
C THR A 129 8.71 3.91 -1.83
N TRP A 130 9.31 5.04 -1.44
CA TRP A 130 9.22 6.26 -2.24
C TRP A 130 9.97 6.14 -3.55
N ALA A 131 11.21 5.65 -3.55
CA ALA A 131 11.99 5.46 -4.77
C ALA A 131 11.31 4.55 -5.80
N GLU A 132 10.60 3.51 -5.34
CA GLU A 132 10.00 2.49 -6.21
C GLU A 132 8.56 2.79 -6.61
N HIS A 133 7.81 3.59 -5.84
CA HIS A 133 6.36 3.74 -6.03
C HIS A 133 5.87 5.19 -6.11
N TYR A 134 6.69 6.20 -5.79
CA TYR A 134 6.29 7.59 -5.98
C TYR A 134 6.49 8.03 -7.43
N ILE A 135 5.38 8.35 -8.10
CA ILE A 135 5.37 8.58 -9.56
C ILE A 135 5.70 10.02 -9.99
N SER A 136 5.88 10.94 -9.05
CA SER A 136 5.91 12.38 -9.36
C SER A 136 7.26 13.06 -9.14
N PHE A 137 8.36 12.33 -8.87
CA PHE A 137 9.66 12.97 -8.63
C PHE A 137 10.08 13.93 -9.75
N ASP A 138 9.97 13.50 -11.01
CA ASP A 138 10.33 14.32 -12.18
C ASP A 138 9.44 15.55 -12.31
N LEU A 139 8.12 15.37 -12.14
CA LEU A 139 7.14 16.46 -12.18
C LEU A 139 7.36 17.49 -11.06
N LYS A 140 7.88 17.04 -9.93
CA LYS A 140 8.19 17.87 -8.76
C LYS A 140 9.60 18.45 -8.79
N HIS A 141 10.41 18.10 -9.80
CA HIS A 141 11.81 18.50 -9.93
C HIS A 141 12.64 18.20 -8.67
N VAL A 142 12.39 17.03 -8.07
CA VAL A 142 13.01 16.61 -6.81
C VAL A 142 14.24 15.77 -7.07
N ASP A 143 15.35 16.12 -6.42
CA ASP A 143 16.54 15.28 -6.32
C ASP A 143 16.41 14.36 -5.09
N TRP A 144 15.81 13.18 -5.30
CA TRP A 144 15.53 12.23 -4.22
C TRP A 144 16.82 11.70 -3.59
N GLU A 145 17.84 11.41 -4.40
CA GLU A 145 19.13 10.89 -3.91
C GLU A 145 19.84 11.90 -3.01
N LYS A 146 19.77 13.20 -3.33
CA LYS A 146 20.28 14.24 -2.44
C LYS A 146 19.56 14.29 -1.10
N ILE A 147 18.23 14.21 -1.11
CA ILE A 147 17.42 14.18 0.13
C ILE A 147 17.78 12.93 0.96
N LEU A 148 17.88 11.77 0.32
CA LEU A 148 18.29 10.52 0.96
C LEU A 148 19.67 10.64 1.61
N ALA A 149 20.65 11.19 0.90
CA ALA A 149 22.01 11.33 1.42
C ALA A 149 22.06 12.21 2.68
N VAL A 150 21.30 13.32 2.71
CA VAL A 150 21.21 14.20 3.87
C VAL A 150 20.55 13.51 5.05
N THR A 151 19.41 12.84 4.87
CA THR A 151 18.71 12.19 5.98
C THR A 151 19.49 10.99 6.51
N ARG A 152 20.11 10.20 5.63
CA ARG A 152 20.86 8.99 6.02
C ARG A 152 22.01 9.31 6.97
N GLN A 153 22.64 10.47 6.86
CA GLN A 153 23.69 10.92 7.79
C GLN A 153 23.15 11.23 9.20
N LYS A 154 21.86 11.54 9.33
CA LYS A 154 21.23 11.91 10.61
C LYS A 154 20.64 10.70 11.35
N VAL A 155 20.22 9.66 10.62
CA VAL A 155 19.58 8.48 11.20
C VAL A 155 20.62 7.53 11.79
N ASN A 156 20.46 7.19 13.06
CA ASN A 156 21.33 6.27 13.80
C ASN A 156 20.52 5.43 14.80
N ALA A 157 21.20 4.54 15.55
CA ALA A 157 20.57 3.63 16.50
C ALA A 157 19.85 4.35 17.67
N GLU A 158 20.23 5.58 17.99
CA GLU A 158 19.65 6.38 19.07
C GLU A 158 18.49 7.28 18.59
N THR A 159 18.19 7.26 17.29
CA THR A 159 17.12 8.09 16.72
C THR A 159 15.77 7.65 17.28
N SER A 160 15.12 8.54 18.03
CA SER A 160 13.80 8.26 18.60
C SER A 160 12.73 8.15 17.50
N PRO A 161 11.61 7.43 17.75
CA PRO A 161 10.52 7.35 16.78
C PRO A 161 9.95 8.72 16.38
N SER A 162 9.87 9.68 17.32
CA SER A 162 9.39 11.04 17.05
C SER A 162 10.36 11.82 16.15
N ALA A 163 11.66 11.70 16.39
CA ALA A 163 12.69 12.34 15.57
C ALA A 163 12.74 11.73 14.16
N LEU A 164 12.65 10.39 14.06
CA LEU A 164 12.57 9.73 12.76
C LEU A 164 11.33 10.20 12.00
N PHE A 165 10.16 10.27 12.65
CA PHE A 165 8.94 10.78 12.02
C PHE A 165 9.16 12.16 11.39
N ASP A 166 9.75 13.10 12.14
CA ASP A 166 9.98 14.47 11.66
C ASP A 166 10.96 14.50 10.48
N MET A 167 11.99 13.64 10.51
CA MET A 167 12.91 13.48 9.38
C MET A 167 12.18 12.96 8.14
N LEU A 168 11.38 11.89 8.25
CA LEU A 168 10.65 11.32 7.11
C LEU A 168 9.61 12.29 6.54
N ALA A 169 8.87 13.00 7.40
CA ALA A 169 7.95 14.05 6.97
C ALA A 169 8.68 15.18 6.25
N GLY A 170 9.85 15.58 6.78
CA GLY A 170 10.71 16.60 6.20
C GLY A 170 11.17 16.27 4.79
N MET A 171 11.48 15.00 4.52
CA MET A 171 11.92 14.55 3.20
C MET A 171 10.88 14.80 2.10
N ILE A 172 9.58 14.73 2.42
CA ILE A 172 8.49 14.74 1.42
C ILE A 172 7.62 15.99 1.46
N GLN A 173 7.65 16.74 2.57
CA GLN A 173 6.93 18.01 2.69
C GLN A 173 7.20 18.99 1.54
N PRO A 174 8.46 19.17 1.06
CA PRO A 174 8.76 20.10 -0.03
C PRO A 174 8.06 19.76 -1.36
N PHE A 175 7.56 18.54 -1.53
CA PHE A 175 6.93 18.11 -2.78
C PHE A 175 5.58 18.79 -3.00
N GLY A 176 4.99 19.37 -1.94
CA GLY A 176 3.71 20.06 -2.03
C GLY A 176 2.59 19.17 -2.55
N ASP A 177 2.62 17.88 -2.20
CA ASP A 177 1.68 16.87 -2.71
C ASP A 177 0.61 16.52 -1.69
N ALA A 178 -0.61 16.99 -1.95
CA ALA A 178 -1.79 16.77 -1.11
C ALA A 178 -2.23 15.30 -0.98
N HIS A 179 -1.69 14.39 -1.78
CA HIS A 179 -2.04 12.96 -1.72
C HIS A 179 -1.05 12.13 -0.90
N THR A 180 -0.11 12.78 -0.23
CA THR A 180 0.91 12.11 0.57
C THR A 180 0.59 12.26 2.06
N SER A 181 0.83 11.21 2.84
CA SER A 181 0.67 11.26 4.29
C SER A 181 1.60 10.27 4.97
N ILE A 182 1.97 10.57 6.21
CA ILE A 182 2.65 9.66 7.13
C ILE A 182 1.82 9.60 8.40
N SER A 183 1.53 8.41 8.89
CA SER A 183 0.80 8.20 10.14
C SER A 183 1.62 7.31 11.06
N ALA A 184 1.80 7.75 12.30
CA ALA A 184 2.44 6.97 13.35
C ALA A 184 1.57 7.04 14.63
N PRO A 185 0.50 6.23 14.70
CA PRO A 185 -0.45 6.25 15.82
C PRO A 185 0.21 5.98 17.18
N ALA A 186 1.23 5.10 17.22
CA ALA A 186 1.95 4.74 18.44
C ALA A 186 2.63 5.93 19.13
N ILE A 187 2.90 7.01 18.40
CA ILE A 187 3.48 8.25 18.92
C ILE A 187 2.56 9.46 18.69
N ASN A 188 1.30 9.24 18.30
CA ASN A 188 0.29 10.26 18.03
C ASN A 188 0.75 11.36 17.05
N LYS A 189 1.46 10.98 15.97
CA LYS A 189 1.91 11.91 14.93
C LYS A 189 1.30 11.57 13.58
N VAL A 190 0.90 12.63 12.86
CA VAL A 190 0.39 12.55 11.49
C VAL A 190 0.96 13.73 10.70
N PHE A 191 1.43 13.44 9.50
CA PHE A 191 1.81 14.40 8.48
C PHE A 191 0.85 14.22 7.30
N ARG A 192 0.31 15.32 6.80
CA ARG A 192 -0.43 15.36 5.53
C ARG A 192 0.25 16.37 4.63
N GLY A 193 0.61 15.94 3.43
CA GLY A 193 1.07 16.85 2.41
C GLY A 193 -0.05 17.82 2.03
N PHE A 194 0.35 18.98 1.54
CA PHE A 194 -0.58 20.03 1.11
C PHE A 194 0.01 20.72 -0.11
N ARG A 195 -0.84 21.29 -0.96
CA ARG A 195 -0.37 22.15 -2.05
C ARG A 195 -0.09 23.54 -1.49
N PRO A 196 1.01 24.21 -1.85
CA PRO A 196 1.32 25.55 -1.34
C PRO A 196 0.16 26.55 -1.46
N ASP A 197 -0.63 26.46 -2.54
CA ASP A 197 -1.74 27.37 -2.83
C ASP A 197 -3.10 26.92 -2.24
N SER A 198 -3.12 25.87 -1.41
CA SER A 198 -4.35 25.36 -0.78
C SER A 198 -4.52 25.90 0.64
N VAL A 199 -5.77 26.24 1.01
CA VAL A 199 -6.12 26.63 2.39
C VAL A 199 -5.81 25.46 3.33
N ARG A 200 -4.87 25.67 4.26
CA ARG A 200 -4.53 24.65 5.26
C ARG A 200 -5.70 24.44 6.21
N ALA A 201 -6.19 23.21 6.34
CA ALA A 201 -7.06 22.86 7.46
C ALA A 201 -6.26 23.02 8.77
N GLN A 202 -6.87 23.60 9.81
CA GLN A 202 -6.22 23.74 11.11
C GLN A 202 -5.76 22.37 11.64
N GLY A 203 -4.49 22.28 12.07
CA GLY A 203 -3.90 21.05 12.61
C GLY A 203 -3.50 19.98 11.58
N SER A 204 -3.51 20.27 10.28
CA SER A 204 -3.31 19.25 9.22
C SER A 204 -1.86 19.00 8.79
N ALA A 205 -0.92 19.89 9.09
CA ALA A 205 0.47 19.74 8.68
C ALA A 205 1.42 19.98 9.86
N LEU A 206 2.25 18.98 10.17
CA LEU A 206 3.50 19.22 10.89
C LEU A 206 4.29 20.25 10.09
N GLU A 207 4.68 21.35 10.73
CA GLU A 207 5.56 22.34 10.11
C GLU A 207 7.00 21.85 10.27
N VAL A 208 7.53 21.18 9.24
CA VAL A 208 8.95 20.81 9.24
C VAL A 208 9.77 22.05 8.86
N THR A 209 10.54 22.56 9.83
CA THR A 209 11.35 23.79 9.71
C THR A 209 12.83 23.51 9.40
N ASP A 210 13.22 22.24 9.24
CA ASP A 210 14.61 21.88 8.91
C ASP A 210 14.95 22.35 7.49
N ARG A 211 15.83 23.37 7.43
CA ARG A 211 16.31 23.96 6.16
C ARG A 211 17.01 22.95 5.26
N ALA A 212 17.50 21.84 5.81
CA ALA A 212 18.16 20.80 5.03
C ALA A 212 17.23 20.12 4.01
N TYR A 213 15.91 20.20 4.21
CA TYR A 213 14.91 19.69 3.28
C TYR A 213 14.32 20.76 2.36
N GLY A 214 14.61 22.05 2.61
CA GLY A 214 14.09 23.15 1.81
C GLY A 214 14.77 23.27 0.44
N GLY A 215 13.98 23.24 -0.63
CA GLY A 215 14.42 23.61 -1.98
C GLY A 215 14.36 25.14 -2.20
N ARG A 216 15.53 25.79 -2.05
CA ARG A 216 15.96 27.15 -2.46
C ARG A 216 15.19 28.41 -2.03
N GLU A 217 16.02 29.37 -1.62
CA GLU A 217 15.82 30.82 -1.66
C GLU A 217 15.33 31.28 -3.04
N ARG A 218 14.41 32.26 -3.00
CA ARG A 218 13.86 33.14 -4.05
C ARG A 218 14.23 32.85 -5.52
#